data_AF-A0AAD6IIM4-F1
#
_entry.id   AF-A0AAD6IIM4-F1
#
_cell.length_a   1.000
_cell.length_b   1.000
_cell.length_c   1.000
_cell.angle_alpha   90.00
_cell.angle_beta   90.00
_cell.angle_gamma   90.00
#
_symmetry.space_group_name_H-M   'P 1'
#
loop_
_entity.id
_entity.type
_entity.pdbx_description
1 polymer ?
#
loop_
_entity_poly.entity_id
_entity_poly.type
_entity_poly.pdbx_seq_one_letter_code
_entity_poly.pdbx_strand_id
1 'polypeptide(L)'
;MGMWSCDIENCGKTSDEKNYDPAAVRAEQEEVAKLLAKINVAALTSRASYLRNGIGCSILQKLQYDPSTRNSVMGGMNYHVEISFEDGISWLARIRRFNVTSPPLKLQEFIMRSEVATLEFLRETKIPAPKVFDFCLDEANPVGVRYILMEKMPGKSLSWSDATKEQRMKVIDQLADIYVELQAHPFAMMGSLDKIGSKFVIGPFARESLADFGKSGLEMLGPFSSLEEYYSAHIELILDLIVRQEAYANRPVDAFLIHLYLQENILAILPDASLDDGKFYLKHADEKGDQILVDDQFRITGIIDWEWAHTGPKSAVFNSPIVLLPLAEFYEGGNCLGGEELAFSHLLETKGHPDLGDIVKKGRLLHRLQFCCGYDLPDWNGYKDIFMGLVRALRNDGDSNILDYETWKAEAMERYRSDHRLKGLCSLQM
;
A
#
# COMPACT_ATOMS: atom_id res chain seq x y z
N MET A 1 38.08 11.65 34.68
CA MET A 1 37.37 10.38 34.89
C MET A 1 36.09 10.70 35.62
N GLY A 2 34.96 10.58 34.93
CA GLY A 2 33.64 10.92 35.45
C GLY A 2 32.59 10.46 34.44
N MET A 3 32.16 9.22 34.63
CA MET A 3 31.05 8.55 33.95
C MET A 3 29.78 9.40 34.05
N TRP A 4 29.10 9.63 32.93
CA TRP A 4 27.69 9.98 32.92
C TRP A 4 26.91 8.69 32.67
N SER A 5 26.31 8.17 33.75
CA SER A 5 25.26 7.14 33.70
C SER A 5 24.00 7.80 33.14
N CYS A 6 23.40 7.21 32.11
CA CYS A 6 22.06 7.57 31.69
C CYS A 6 21.12 6.52 32.29
N ASP A 7 20.32 6.92 33.27
CA ASP A 7 19.38 6.04 33.96
C ASP A 7 18.22 5.68 33.01
N ILE A 8 18.09 4.39 32.71
CA ILE A 8 17.11 3.78 31.79
C ILE A 8 15.75 3.51 32.49
N GLU A 9 15.56 3.90 33.74
CA GLU A 9 14.43 3.44 34.56
C GLU A 9 13.14 4.29 34.51
N ASN A 10 12.84 5.05 33.44
CA ASN A 10 11.58 5.83 33.41
C ASN A 10 10.82 5.85 32.09
N CYS A 11 10.91 4.78 31.29
CA CYS A 11 10.03 4.61 30.13
C CYS A 11 8.79 3.79 30.52
N GLY A 12 7.84 4.42 31.22
CA GLY A 12 6.63 3.75 31.69
C GLY A 12 5.43 4.67 31.94
N LYS A 13 4.44 4.56 31.03
CA LYS A 13 3.02 4.94 31.13
C LYS A 13 2.61 6.40 30.76
N THR A 14 2.06 6.51 29.54
CA THR A 14 0.83 7.25 29.17
C THR A 14 0.69 8.69 29.70
N SER A 15 1.68 9.54 29.46
CA SER A 15 1.50 11.00 29.48
C SER A 15 1.74 11.68 28.12
N ASP A 16 2.34 10.97 27.15
CA ASP A 16 2.72 11.52 25.85
C ASP A 16 1.63 11.50 24.77
N GLU A 17 0.59 10.66 24.86
CA GLU A 17 -0.49 10.65 23.86
C GLU A 17 -1.21 12.00 23.74
N LYS A 18 -1.37 12.72 24.87
CA LYS A 18 -2.01 14.05 24.88
C LYS A 18 -1.15 15.15 24.22
N ASN A 19 0.16 14.92 24.10
CA ASN A 19 1.10 15.85 23.47
C ASN A 19 1.51 15.40 22.05
N TYR A 20 1.36 14.11 21.74
CA TYR A 20 1.75 13.52 20.46
C TYR A 20 0.96 14.12 19.30
N ASP A 21 -0.36 14.16 19.39
CA ASP A 21 -1.23 14.67 18.32
C ASP A 21 -0.97 16.17 18.04
N PRO A 22 -0.93 17.07 19.05
CA PRO A 22 -0.52 18.47 18.82
C PRO A 22 0.91 18.64 18.29
N ALA A 23 1.86 17.80 18.69
CA ALA A 23 3.24 17.88 18.21
C ALA A 23 3.37 17.36 16.77
N ALA A 24 2.67 16.28 16.42
CA ALA A 24 2.60 15.72 15.08
C ALA A 24 1.97 16.72 14.10
N VAL A 25 0.86 17.36 14.48
CA VAL A 25 0.21 18.41 13.69
C VAL A 25 1.15 19.60 13.45
N ARG A 26 1.87 20.07 14.48
CA ARG A 26 2.87 21.14 14.33
C ARG A 26 4.02 20.73 13.41
N ALA A 27 4.55 19.52 13.58
CA ALA A 27 5.63 19.00 12.75
C ALA A 27 5.20 18.89 11.28
N GLU A 28 3.99 18.41 11.01
CA GLU A 28 3.40 18.40 9.67
C GLU A 28 3.27 19.82 9.10
N GLN A 29 2.71 20.76 9.88
CA GLN A 29 2.55 22.14 9.44
C GLN A 29 3.90 22.78 9.07
N GLU A 30 4.94 22.58 9.89
CA GLU A 30 6.29 23.09 9.63
C GLU A 30 6.94 22.42 8.41
N GLU A 31 6.78 21.10 8.25
CA GLU A 31 7.27 20.33 7.10
C GLU A 31 6.64 20.82 5.80
N VAL A 32 5.32 20.89 5.75
CA VAL A 32 4.58 21.34 4.58
C VAL A 32 4.89 22.80 4.27
N ALA A 33 4.98 23.68 5.27
CA ALA A 33 5.37 25.08 5.05
C ALA A 33 6.77 25.20 4.43
N LYS A 34 7.75 24.41 4.90
CA LYS A 34 9.10 24.35 4.31
C LYS A 34 9.07 23.80 2.89
N LEU A 35 8.28 22.77 2.62
CA LEU A 35 8.10 22.21 1.27
C LEU A 35 7.54 23.27 0.31
N LEU A 36 6.44 23.91 0.69
CA LEU A 36 5.77 24.92 -0.15
C LEU A 36 6.67 26.13 -0.43
N ALA A 37 7.51 26.52 0.54
CA ALA A 37 8.48 27.60 0.36
C ALA A 37 9.59 27.27 -0.65
N LYS A 38 9.89 25.98 -0.91
CA LYS A 38 10.85 25.56 -1.93
C LYS A 38 10.30 25.65 -3.36
N ILE A 39 8.98 25.61 -3.54
CA ILE A 39 8.37 25.50 -4.86
C ILE A 39 8.51 26.83 -5.61
N ASN A 40 9.31 26.83 -6.67
CA ASN A 40 9.36 27.93 -7.61
C ASN A 40 8.15 27.87 -8.56
N VAL A 41 7.08 28.54 -8.17
CA VAL A 41 5.81 28.63 -8.91
C VAL A 41 6.01 29.08 -10.37
N ALA A 42 6.89 30.07 -10.60
CA ALA A 42 7.13 30.58 -11.95
C ALA A 42 7.79 29.55 -12.86
N ALA A 43 8.75 28.78 -12.32
CA ALA A 43 9.37 27.68 -13.07
C ALA A 43 8.37 26.54 -13.33
N LEU A 44 7.54 26.20 -12.35
CA LEU A 44 6.52 25.15 -12.49
C LEU A 44 5.47 25.49 -13.55
N THR A 45 4.91 26.71 -13.51
CA THR A 45 3.92 27.16 -14.51
C THR A 45 4.56 27.37 -15.88
N SER A 46 5.81 27.85 -15.96
CA SER A 46 6.55 27.96 -17.22
C SER A 46 6.76 26.58 -17.86
N ARG A 47 7.14 25.57 -17.07
CA ARG A 47 7.30 24.19 -17.56
C ARG A 47 5.97 23.60 -18.02
N ALA A 48 4.90 23.75 -17.24
CA ALA A 48 3.57 23.27 -17.59
C ALA A 48 3.03 23.92 -18.87
N SER A 49 3.18 25.25 -19.00
CA SER A 49 2.82 26.00 -20.20
C SER A 49 3.61 25.54 -21.43
N TYR A 50 4.93 25.35 -21.30
CA TYR A 50 5.78 24.83 -22.37
C TYR A 50 5.29 23.47 -22.89
N LEU A 51 4.95 22.54 -21.98
CA LEU A 51 4.42 21.22 -22.32
C LEU A 51 3.03 21.27 -22.99
N ARG A 52 2.30 22.38 -22.83
CA ARG A 52 1.01 22.64 -23.48
C ARG A 52 1.10 23.69 -24.60
N ASN A 53 2.21 23.71 -25.34
CA ASN A 53 2.40 24.58 -26.51
C ASN A 53 2.23 26.08 -26.19
N GLY A 54 2.59 26.52 -24.98
CA GLY A 54 2.57 27.92 -24.57
C GLY A 54 1.23 28.45 -24.07
N ILE A 55 0.23 27.61 -23.84
CA ILE A 55 -1.03 28.03 -23.19
C ILE A 55 -0.73 28.57 -21.79
N GLY A 56 -1.26 29.75 -21.45
CA GLY A 56 -1.09 30.35 -20.13
C GLY A 56 -1.68 29.49 -19.02
N CYS A 57 -1.05 29.48 -17.86
CA CYS A 57 -1.54 28.76 -16.70
C CYS A 57 -1.16 29.45 -15.39
N SER A 58 -1.90 29.13 -14.34
CA SER A 58 -1.70 29.69 -13.01
C SER A 58 -2.01 28.65 -11.93
N ILE A 59 -1.47 28.87 -10.74
CA ILE A 59 -1.85 28.15 -9.53
C ILE A 59 -2.78 29.09 -8.76
N LEU A 60 -4.08 28.76 -8.74
CA LEU A 60 -5.12 29.61 -8.14
C LEU A 60 -5.07 29.61 -6.61
N GLN A 61 -4.60 28.51 -6.04
CA GLN A 61 -4.53 28.29 -4.60
C GLN A 61 -3.26 28.94 -4.04
N LYS A 62 -3.39 29.63 -2.91
CA LYS A 62 -2.19 30.09 -2.18
C LYS A 62 -1.45 28.85 -1.67
N LEU A 63 -0.16 28.74 -1.99
CA LEU A 63 0.72 27.69 -1.46
C LEU A 63 1.05 27.97 0.00
N GLN A 64 0.07 27.74 0.87
CA GLN A 64 0.19 27.84 2.33
C GLN A 64 -0.49 26.63 2.96
N TYR A 65 0.04 26.16 4.09
CA TYR A 65 -0.61 25.10 4.84
C TYR A 65 -1.96 25.59 5.36
N ASP A 66 -3.00 24.83 5.06
CA ASP A 66 -4.36 25.05 5.53
C ASP A 66 -4.95 23.72 6.01
N PRO A 67 -5.16 23.54 7.33
CA PRO A 67 -5.74 22.33 7.89
C PRO A 67 -7.09 21.96 7.27
N SER A 68 -7.87 22.94 6.82
CA SER A 68 -9.22 22.71 6.28
C SER A 68 -9.21 22.07 4.88
N THR A 69 -8.13 22.23 4.13
CA THR A 69 -7.98 21.67 2.78
C THR A 69 -7.02 20.49 2.73
N ARG A 70 -6.38 20.13 3.86
CA ARG A 70 -5.38 19.06 3.98
C ARG A 70 -5.75 17.79 3.20
N ASN A 71 -6.92 17.22 3.46
CA ASN A 71 -7.35 15.96 2.84
C ASN A 71 -7.63 16.08 1.33
N SER A 72 -7.77 17.31 0.81
CA SER A 72 -7.98 17.58 -0.61
C SER A 72 -6.68 17.90 -1.36
N VAL A 73 -5.64 18.34 -0.65
CA VAL A 73 -4.37 18.78 -1.26
C VAL A 73 -3.19 17.88 -0.95
N MET A 74 -3.31 16.94 -0.02
CA MET A 74 -2.20 16.05 0.33
C MET A 74 -2.66 14.72 0.93
N GLY A 75 -1.86 13.68 0.66
CA GLY A 75 -1.94 12.38 1.31
C GLY A 75 -0.81 12.17 2.32
N GLY A 76 -0.57 10.91 2.70
CA GLY A 76 0.51 10.56 3.62
C GLY A 76 1.90 10.99 3.12
N MET A 77 2.16 10.78 1.82
CA MET A 77 3.51 10.95 1.25
C MET A 77 3.63 12.07 0.21
N ASN A 78 2.53 12.62 -0.28
CA ASN A 78 2.55 13.57 -1.40
C ASN A 78 1.66 14.80 -1.14
N TYR A 79 2.12 15.94 -1.64
CA TYR A 79 1.37 17.18 -1.75
C TYR A 79 1.00 17.43 -3.22
N HIS A 80 -0.21 17.88 -3.48
CA HIS A 80 -0.76 18.10 -4.82
C HIS A 80 -0.99 19.59 -5.05
N VAL A 81 -0.37 20.14 -6.08
CA VAL A 81 -0.60 21.51 -6.54
C VAL A 81 -1.39 21.49 -7.84
N GLU A 82 -2.58 22.09 -7.84
CA GLU A 82 -3.37 22.23 -9.05
C GLU A 82 -2.88 23.39 -9.92
N ILE A 83 -2.70 23.10 -11.21
CA ILE A 83 -2.32 24.06 -12.25
C ILE A 83 -3.50 24.21 -13.19
N SER A 84 -4.11 25.40 -13.24
CA SER A 84 -5.26 25.71 -14.08
C SER A 84 -4.80 26.46 -15.34
N PHE A 85 -5.16 25.93 -16.51
CA PHE A 85 -4.87 26.54 -17.80
C PHE A 85 -6.01 27.45 -18.27
N GLU A 86 -5.68 28.42 -19.12
CA GLU A 86 -6.64 29.38 -19.69
C GLU A 86 -7.75 28.73 -20.54
N ASP A 87 -7.52 27.52 -21.04
CA ASP A 87 -8.50 26.73 -21.80
C ASP A 87 -9.42 25.88 -20.93
N GLY A 88 -9.35 26.03 -19.60
CA GLY A 88 -10.20 25.34 -18.63
C GLY A 88 -9.73 23.94 -18.25
N ILE A 89 -8.66 23.42 -18.86
CA ILE A 89 -8.04 22.15 -18.44
C ILE A 89 -7.22 22.39 -17.18
N SER A 90 -7.13 21.38 -16.32
CA SER A 90 -6.32 21.42 -15.09
C SER A 90 -5.39 20.22 -15.00
N TRP A 91 -4.17 20.47 -14.53
CA TRP A 91 -3.17 19.45 -14.22
C TRP A 91 -2.88 19.43 -12.71
N LEU A 92 -2.23 18.36 -12.25
CA LEU A 92 -1.66 18.26 -10.92
C LEU A 92 -0.13 18.18 -11.01
N ALA A 93 0.55 18.94 -10.17
CA ALA A 93 1.92 18.65 -9.76
C ALA A 93 1.86 17.85 -8.45
N ARG A 94 2.15 16.55 -8.53
CA ARG A 94 2.31 15.66 -7.37
C ARG A 94 3.75 15.76 -6.87
N ILE A 95 3.92 16.21 -5.62
CA ILE A 95 5.21 16.57 -5.03
C ILE A 95 5.44 15.69 -3.80
N ARG A 96 6.58 15.01 -3.76
CA ARG A 96 6.95 14.13 -2.65
C ARG A 96 7.24 14.96 -1.40
N ARG A 97 6.58 14.61 -0.29
CA ARG A 97 6.84 15.17 1.04
C ARG A 97 8.09 14.54 1.65
N PHE A 98 8.70 15.22 2.62
CA PHE A 98 9.84 14.66 3.34
C PHE A 98 9.71 14.90 4.83
N ASN A 99 9.43 13.83 5.56
CA ASN A 99 9.23 13.82 7.01
C ASN A 99 9.98 12.65 7.67
N VAL A 100 9.77 12.48 8.97
CA VAL A 100 10.48 11.47 9.79
C VAL A 100 10.20 10.02 9.39
N THR A 101 9.10 9.74 8.66
CA THR A 101 8.75 8.40 8.18
C THR A 101 9.13 8.19 6.72
N SER A 102 9.76 9.19 6.08
CA SER A 102 10.18 9.09 4.68
C SER A 102 11.38 8.16 4.54
N PRO A 103 11.36 7.22 3.57
CA PRO A 103 12.50 6.33 3.36
C PRO A 103 13.70 7.11 2.82
N PRO A 104 14.89 6.52 2.81
CA PRO A 104 16.06 7.07 2.14
C PRO A 104 15.81 7.47 0.68
N LEU A 105 16.51 8.53 0.27
CA LEU A 105 16.27 9.21 -0.99
C LEU A 105 16.27 8.28 -2.21
N LYS A 106 17.22 7.35 -2.30
CA LYS A 106 17.31 6.40 -3.41
C LYS A 106 16.04 5.56 -3.58
N LEU A 107 15.39 5.18 -2.46
CA LEU A 107 14.14 4.44 -2.52
C LEU A 107 12.98 5.35 -2.95
N GLN A 108 12.92 6.59 -2.46
CA GLN A 108 11.91 7.57 -2.93
C GLN A 108 11.99 7.80 -4.44
N GLU A 109 13.21 8.00 -4.97
CA GLU A 109 13.44 8.17 -6.41
C GLU A 109 12.97 6.95 -7.20
N PHE A 110 13.20 5.73 -6.67
CA PHE A 110 12.72 4.51 -7.29
C PHE A 110 11.19 4.38 -7.26
N ILE A 111 10.55 4.72 -6.12
CA ILE A 111 9.09 4.74 -5.97
C ILE A 111 8.45 5.69 -6.99
N MET A 112 8.95 6.93 -7.07
CA MET A 112 8.42 7.91 -8.03
C MET A 112 8.62 7.44 -9.48
N ARG A 113 9.79 6.89 -9.81
CA ARG A 113 10.06 6.36 -11.15
C ARG A 113 9.14 5.18 -11.50
N SER A 114 8.85 4.32 -10.52
CA SER A 114 7.92 3.20 -10.68
C SER A 114 6.48 3.66 -10.89
N GLU A 115 6.02 4.68 -10.16
CA GLU A 115 4.70 5.29 -10.36
C GLU A 115 4.58 5.84 -11.80
N VAL A 116 5.59 6.60 -12.25
CA VAL A 116 5.62 7.12 -13.63
C VAL A 116 5.58 5.99 -14.67
N ALA A 117 6.40 4.95 -14.51
CA ALA A 117 6.41 3.81 -15.42
C ALA A 117 5.05 3.10 -15.46
N THR A 118 4.38 2.99 -14.31
CA THR A 118 3.04 2.40 -14.21
C THR A 118 1.99 3.24 -14.93
N LEU A 119 1.95 4.55 -14.71
CA LEU A 119 1.01 5.45 -15.39
C LEU A 119 1.26 5.52 -16.91
N GLU A 120 2.51 5.48 -17.34
CA GLU A 120 2.86 5.39 -18.76
C GLU A 120 2.40 4.07 -19.39
N PHE A 121 2.48 2.95 -18.67
CA PHE A 121 1.94 1.67 -19.13
C PHE A 121 0.41 1.71 -19.22
N LEU A 122 -0.26 2.22 -18.18
CA LEU A 122 -1.73 2.29 -18.12
C LEU A 122 -2.34 3.15 -19.23
N ARG A 123 -1.58 4.13 -19.74
CA ARG A 123 -1.99 4.95 -20.89
C ARG A 123 -2.30 4.12 -22.15
N GLU A 124 -1.70 2.94 -22.29
CA GLU A 124 -1.92 2.04 -23.43
C GLU A 124 -3.04 1.01 -23.16
N THR A 125 -3.75 1.15 -22.04
CA THR A 125 -4.87 0.30 -21.60
C THR A 125 -6.19 1.07 -21.58
N LYS A 126 -7.31 0.40 -21.28
CA LYS A 126 -8.61 1.07 -21.05
C LYS A 126 -8.83 1.53 -19.61
N ILE A 127 -7.86 1.34 -18.72
CA ILE A 127 -7.98 1.77 -17.32
C ILE A 127 -7.95 3.30 -17.25
N PRO A 128 -8.94 3.95 -16.62
CA PRO A 128 -8.95 5.41 -16.50
C PRO A 128 -7.91 5.85 -15.46
N ALA A 129 -6.66 6.01 -15.86
CA ALA A 129 -5.57 6.46 -15.00
C ALA A 129 -5.03 7.84 -15.45
N PRO A 130 -4.45 8.63 -14.54
CA PRO A 130 -3.85 9.91 -14.90
C PRO A 130 -2.74 9.78 -15.95
N LYS A 131 -2.78 10.64 -16.96
CA LYS A 131 -1.66 10.77 -17.89
C LYS A 131 -0.51 11.57 -17.29
N VAL A 132 0.71 11.03 -17.34
CA VAL A 132 1.95 11.77 -17.02
C VAL A 132 2.36 12.65 -18.21
N PHE A 133 2.73 13.90 -17.91
CA PHE A 133 3.24 14.87 -18.88
C PHE A 133 4.74 15.11 -18.74
N ASP A 134 5.26 15.12 -17.50
CA ASP A 134 6.68 15.33 -17.19
C ASP A 134 6.94 14.91 -15.74
N PHE A 135 8.20 14.65 -15.38
CA PHE A 135 8.59 14.42 -13.99
C PHE A 135 10.06 14.78 -13.77
N CYS A 136 10.42 15.10 -12.53
CA CYS A 136 11.81 15.34 -12.15
C CYS A 136 12.09 14.76 -10.77
N LEU A 137 13.17 13.97 -10.66
CA LEU A 137 13.59 13.30 -9.44
C LEU A 137 14.71 14.04 -8.69
N ASP A 138 15.23 15.14 -9.25
CA ASP A 138 16.32 15.91 -8.64
C ASP A 138 15.79 17.26 -8.14
N GLU A 139 16.02 17.61 -6.87
CA GLU A 139 15.64 18.91 -6.31
C GLU A 139 16.44 20.08 -6.90
N ALA A 140 17.57 19.84 -7.57
CA ALA A 140 18.36 20.88 -8.24
C ALA A 140 17.68 21.47 -9.50
N ASN A 141 16.53 20.92 -9.91
CA ASN A 141 15.76 21.42 -11.03
C ASN A 141 15.18 22.83 -10.75
N PRO A 142 14.81 23.62 -11.77
CA PRO A 142 14.33 25.00 -11.58
C PRO A 142 13.09 25.17 -10.69
N VAL A 143 12.27 24.12 -10.51
CA VAL A 143 11.10 24.10 -9.63
C VAL A 143 11.51 23.98 -8.15
N GLY A 144 12.68 23.41 -7.85
CA GLY A 144 13.23 23.29 -6.49
C GLY A 144 12.73 22.08 -5.68
N VAL A 145 11.88 21.24 -6.27
CA VAL A 145 11.33 20.03 -5.64
C VAL A 145 11.21 18.89 -6.65
N ARG A 146 11.14 17.65 -6.17
CA ARG A 146 10.78 16.49 -7.00
C ARG A 146 9.29 16.52 -7.30
N TYR A 147 8.91 16.26 -8.55
CA TYR A 147 7.52 16.34 -8.96
C TYR A 147 7.17 15.34 -10.08
N ILE A 148 5.89 15.03 -10.17
CA ILE A 148 5.25 14.44 -11.35
C ILE A 148 4.18 15.45 -11.81
N LEU A 149 4.28 15.93 -13.04
CA LEU A 149 3.23 16.70 -13.72
C LEU A 149 2.32 15.72 -14.43
N MET A 150 1.04 15.70 -14.04
CA MET A 150 0.07 14.71 -14.49
C MET A 150 -1.32 15.30 -14.65
N GLU A 151 -2.20 14.55 -15.31
CA GLU A 151 -3.60 14.89 -15.50
C GLU A 151 -4.35 14.98 -14.17
N LYS A 152 -5.20 16.00 -14.02
CA LYS A 152 -6.19 16.05 -12.94
C LYS A 152 -7.43 15.30 -13.40
N MET A 153 -7.65 14.11 -12.85
CA MET A 153 -8.82 13.30 -13.17
C MET A 153 -10.12 13.97 -12.68
N PRO A 154 -11.23 13.89 -13.44
CA PRO A 154 -12.52 14.42 -13.00
C PRO A 154 -13.18 13.50 -11.96
N GLY A 155 -14.17 14.03 -11.25
CA GLY A 155 -14.95 13.29 -10.25
C GLY A 155 -14.51 13.58 -8.81
N LYS A 156 -15.07 12.81 -7.88
CA LYS A 156 -14.78 12.88 -6.45
C LYS A 156 -14.36 11.49 -5.95
N SER A 157 -13.50 11.46 -4.94
CA SER A 157 -13.13 10.21 -4.26
C SER A 157 -14.38 9.52 -3.72
N LEU A 158 -14.45 8.21 -3.94
CA LEU A 158 -15.57 7.38 -3.54
C LEU A 158 -15.58 7.18 -2.02
N SER A 159 -16.59 7.76 -1.36
CA SER A 159 -16.92 7.40 0.02
C SER A 159 -17.79 6.15 0.01
N TRP A 160 -17.17 4.97 0.22
CA TRP A 160 -17.89 3.69 0.20
C TRP A 160 -19.01 3.65 1.25
N SER A 161 -18.74 4.16 2.46
CA SER A 161 -19.69 4.19 3.57
C SER A 161 -20.94 5.01 3.25
N ASP A 162 -20.79 6.10 2.49
CA ASP A 162 -21.89 7.02 2.17
C ASP A 162 -22.68 6.60 0.93
N ALA A 163 -22.14 5.70 0.11
CA ALA A 163 -22.78 5.21 -1.10
C ALA A 163 -23.94 4.25 -0.78
N THR A 164 -25.06 4.36 -1.50
CA THR A 164 -26.18 3.41 -1.40
C THR A 164 -25.80 2.05 -1.99
N LYS A 165 -26.57 1.01 -1.69
CA LYS A 165 -26.35 -0.33 -2.24
C LYS A 165 -26.34 -0.32 -3.78
N GLU A 166 -27.25 0.42 -4.42
CA GLU A 166 -27.34 0.53 -5.88
C GLU A 166 -26.11 1.23 -6.46
N GLN A 167 -25.63 2.28 -5.79
CA GLN A 167 -24.42 3.01 -6.19
C GLN A 167 -23.18 2.12 -6.06
N ARG A 168 -23.04 1.39 -4.96
CA ARG A 168 -21.94 0.41 -4.78
C ARG A 168 -21.99 -0.66 -5.84
N MET A 169 -23.16 -1.26 -6.12
CA MET A 169 -23.31 -2.27 -7.17
C MET A 169 -22.89 -1.76 -8.55
N LYS A 170 -23.17 -0.48 -8.86
CA LYS A 170 -22.70 0.15 -10.10
C LYS A 170 -21.17 0.28 -10.14
N VAL A 171 -20.54 0.60 -9.02
CA VAL A 171 -19.06 0.64 -8.94
C VAL A 171 -18.46 -0.77 -9.04
N ILE A 172 -19.04 -1.76 -8.37
CA ILE A 172 -18.59 -3.17 -8.41
C ILE A 172 -18.61 -3.72 -9.85
N ASP A 173 -19.65 -3.41 -10.62
CA ASP A 173 -19.75 -3.80 -12.04
C ASP A 173 -18.62 -3.21 -12.89
N GLN A 174 -18.29 -1.92 -12.68
CA GLN A 174 -17.19 -1.25 -13.37
C GLN A 174 -15.81 -1.73 -12.90
N LEU A 175 -15.65 -2.08 -11.61
CA LEU A 175 -14.44 -2.73 -11.09
C LEU A 175 -14.20 -4.09 -11.75
N ALA A 176 -15.27 -4.83 -12.06
CA ALA A 176 -15.13 -6.10 -12.76
C ALA A 176 -14.63 -5.88 -14.19
N ASP A 177 -15.07 -4.82 -14.88
CA ASP A 177 -14.51 -4.44 -16.19
C ASP A 177 -13.03 -4.05 -16.10
N ILE A 178 -12.62 -3.36 -15.02
CA ILE A 178 -11.21 -3.02 -14.74
C ILE A 178 -10.36 -4.28 -14.56
N TYR A 179 -10.85 -5.27 -13.81
CA TYR A 179 -10.13 -6.55 -13.61
C TYR A 179 -9.96 -7.30 -14.94
N VAL A 180 -11.02 -7.36 -15.75
CA VAL A 180 -10.97 -7.97 -17.08
C VAL A 180 -9.97 -7.26 -18.00
N GLU A 181 -9.93 -5.92 -17.98
CA GLU A 181 -8.94 -5.16 -18.75
C GLU A 181 -7.51 -5.42 -18.26
N LEU A 182 -7.25 -5.41 -16.95
CA LEU A 182 -5.92 -5.70 -16.39
C LEU A 182 -5.42 -7.11 -16.75
N GLN A 183 -6.33 -8.10 -16.78
CA GLN A 183 -6.01 -9.48 -17.20
C GLN A 183 -5.52 -9.56 -18.66
N ALA A 184 -5.85 -8.60 -19.52
CA ALA A 184 -5.40 -8.60 -20.91
C ALA A 184 -3.91 -8.26 -21.08
N HIS A 185 -3.23 -7.80 -20.03
CA HIS A 185 -1.86 -7.26 -20.11
C HIS A 185 -0.89 -7.97 -19.17
N PRO A 186 -0.40 -9.18 -19.53
CA PRO A 186 0.47 -9.98 -18.67
C PRO A 186 1.94 -9.53 -18.69
N PHE A 187 2.62 -9.84 -17.59
CA PHE A 187 4.05 -9.66 -17.34
C PHE A 187 4.71 -11.01 -16.99
N ALA A 188 6.04 -11.01 -17.00
CA ALA A 188 6.86 -12.22 -16.79
C ALA A 188 7.30 -12.45 -15.34
N MET A 189 7.25 -11.43 -14.49
CA MET A 189 7.78 -11.47 -13.12
C MET A 189 6.87 -10.67 -12.18
N MET A 190 7.01 -10.94 -10.88
CA MET A 190 6.40 -10.21 -9.77
C MET A 190 7.36 -9.13 -9.25
N GLY A 191 6.93 -7.87 -9.26
CA GLY A 191 7.75 -6.73 -8.83
C GLY A 191 7.18 -5.40 -9.33
N SER A 192 7.89 -4.30 -9.14
CA SER A 192 7.41 -3.00 -9.59
C SER A 192 7.86 -2.68 -11.02
N LEU A 193 7.02 -1.97 -11.77
CA LEU A 193 7.38 -1.51 -13.10
C LEU A 193 8.50 -0.47 -13.01
N ASP A 194 9.46 -0.56 -13.90
CA ASP A 194 10.48 0.46 -14.13
C ASP A 194 10.64 0.62 -15.65
N LYS A 195 11.37 1.65 -16.06
CA LYS A 195 11.61 1.96 -17.46
C LYS A 195 13.09 2.20 -17.71
N ILE A 196 13.68 1.37 -18.57
CA ILE A 196 15.06 1.53 -19.04
C ILE A 196 14.99 1.98 -20.50
N GLY A 197 15.27 3.27 -20.73
CA GLY A 197 15.08 3.91 -22.03
C GLY A 197 13.59 3.95 -22.39
N SER A 198 13.19 3.19 -23.43
CA SER A 198 11.80 3.12 -23.89
C SER A 198 11.10 1.80 -23.54
N LYS A 199 11.75 0.88 -22.82
CA LYS A 199 11.22 -0.45 -22.51
C LYS A 199 10.82 -0.55 -21.04
N PHE A 200 9.62 -1.05 -20.80
CA PHE A 200 9.18 -1.44 -19.47
C PHE A 200 9.92 -2.71 -19.04
N VAL A 201 10.38 -2.70 -17.79
CA VAL A 201 11.01 -3.85 -17.12
C VAL A 201 10.37 -4.02 -15.75
N ILE A 202 10.46 -5.23 -15.19
CA ILE A 202 10.03 -5.49 -13.82
C ILE A 202 11.28 -5.52 -12.94
N GLY A 203 11.32 -4.60 -11.98
CA GLY A 203 12.39 -4.47 -10.99
C GLY A 203 11.97 -5.01 -9.62
N PRO A 204 12.77 -4.76 -8.58
CA PRO A 204 12.37 -5.03 -7.20
C PRO A 204 11.12 -4.23 -6.82
N PHE A 205 10.52 -4.56 -5.69
CA PHE A 205 9.36 -3.84 -5.18
C PHE A 205 9.75 -2.42 -4.78
N ALA A 206 9.09 -1.44 -5.37
CA ALA A 206 9.23 -0.05 -5.00
C ALA A 206 8.37 0.21 -3.76
N ARG A 207 8.77 -0.30 -2.59
CA ARG A 207 8.03 -0.18 -1.33
C ARG A 207 8.96 -0.24 -0.11
N GLU A 208 8.70 0.62 0.86
CA GLU A 208 9.49 0.77 2.09
C GLU A 208 9.49 -0.50 2.95
N SER A 209 8.34 -1.15 3.08
CA SER A 209 8.21 -2.39 3.86
C SER A 209 8.92 -3.61 3.23
N LEU A 210 9.41 -3.46 2.00
CA LEU A 210 10.11 -4.49 1.24
C LEU A 210 11.56 -4.08 0.94
N ALA A 211 12.10 -3.15 1.72
CA ALA A 211 13.46 -2.68 1.64
C ALA A 211 14.15 -2.75 3.00
N ASP A 212 15.43 -3.10 3.00
CA ASP A 212 16.30 -3.05 4.17
C ASP A 212 17.39 -1.99 3.99
N PHE A 213 17.75 -1.37 5.11
CA PHE A 213 18.79 -0.34 5.20
C PHE A 213 19.90 -0.81 6.14
N GLY A 214 20.52 -1.92 5.76
CA GLY A 214 21.64 -2.50 6.49
C GLY A 214 22.96 -1.77 6.25
N LYS A 215 24.03 -2.32 6.82
CA LYS A 215 25.41 -1.82 6.66
C LYS A 215 25.89 -1.79 5.20
N SER A 216 25.29 -2.62 4.35
CA SER A 216 25.60 -2.75 2.92
C SER A 216 24.92 -1.68 2.06
N GLY A 217 24.00 -0.89 2.62
CA GLY A 217 23.19 0.10 1.90
C GLY A 217 21.74 -0.34 1.71
N LEU A 218 21.07 0.28 0.73
CA LEU A 218 19.67 -0.04 0.37
C LEU A 218 19.62 -1.38 -0.38
N GLU A 219 18.89 -2.33 0.17
CA GLU A 219 18.55 -3.60 -0.46
C GLU A 219 17.03 -3.68 -0.62
N MET A 220 16.55 -3.94 -1.85
CA MET A 220 15.11 -4.03 -2.15
C MET A 220 14.77 -5.45 -2.57
N LEU A 221 13.66 -6.00 -2.06
CA LEU A 221 13.24 -7.34 -2.38
C LEU A 221 12.70 -7.46 -3.82
N GLY A 222 13.03 -8.57 -4.47
CA GLY A 222 12.54 -8.94 -5.80
C GLY A 222 13.44 -8.48 -6.97
N PRO A 223 12.96 -8.64 -8.22
CA PRO A 223 11.69 -9.26 -8.59
C PRO A 223 11.65 -10.77 -8.26
N PHE A 224 10.46 -11.35 -8.17
CA PHE A 224 10.25 -12.76 -7.85
C PHE A 224 9.52 -13.51 -8.96
N SER A 225 9.67 -14.83 -8.97
CA SER A 225 9.02 -15.71 -9.94
C SER A 225 7.81 -16.48 -9.37
N SER A 226 7.52 -16.35 -8.08
CA SER A 226 6.38 -16.97 -7.42
C SER A 226 5.97 -16.23 -6.13
N LEU A 227 4.75 -16.50 -5.63
CA LEU A 227 4.32 -16.01 -4.31
C LEU A 227 5.12 -16.62 -3.17
N GLU A 228 5.56 -17.87 -3.31
CA GLU A 228 6.35 -18.56 -2.30
C GLU A 228 7.68 -17.85 -2.08
N GLU A 229 8.41 -17.52 -3.14
CA GLU A 229 9.66 -16.76 -3.06
C GLU A 229 9.42 -15.38 -2.44
N TYR A 230 8.38 -14.68 -2.89
CA TYR A 230 8.03 -13.35 -2.39
C TYR A 230 7.74 -13.35 -0.89
N TYR A 231 6.82 -14.21 -0.42
CA TYR A 231 6.44 -14.23 0.98
C TYR A 231 7.52 -14.82 1.87
N SER A 232 8.29 -15.81 1.40
CA SER A 232 9.42 -16.34 2.17
C SER A 232 10.46 -15.24 2.42
N ALA A 233 10.83 -14.47 1.39
CA ALA A 233 11.77 -13.35 1.52
C ALA A 233 11.20 -12.21 2.38
N HIS A 234 9.92 -11.87 2.20
CA HIS A 234 9.27 -10.80 2.97
C HIS A 234 9.14 -11.17 4.45
N ILE A 235 8.72 -12.39 4.77
CA ILE A 235 8.61 -12.87 6.16
C ILE A 235 9.99 -12.93 6.81
N GLU A 236 11.03 -13.39 6.09
CA GLU A 236 12.40 -13.39 6.63
C GLU A 236 12.89 -11.97 6.93
N LEU A 237 12.64 -11.00 6.04
CA LEU A 237 12.94 -9.59 6.29
C LEU A 237 12.23 -9.08 7.55
N ILE A 238 10.95 -9.41 7.74
CA ILE A 238 10.20 -9.02 8.95
C ILE A 238 10.82 -9.66 10.20
N LEU A 239 11.14 -10.95 10.16
CA LEU A 239 11.80 -11.66 11.28
C LEU A 239 13.14 -11.00 11.64
N ASP A 240 13.95 -10.63 10.65
CA ASP A 240 15.23 -9.95 10.85
C ASP A 240 15.05 -8.54 11.44
N LEU A 241 14.06 -7.78 10.97
CA LEU A 241 13.72 -6.46 11.53
C LEU A 241 13.24 -6.57 12.99
N ILE A 242 12.46 -7.61 13.32
CA ILE A 242 12.01 -7.87 14.70
C ILE A 242 13.21 -8.18 15.60
N VAL A 243 14.13 -9.04 15.15
CA VAL A 243 15.36 -9.40 15.91
C VAL A 243 16.24 -8.17 16.15
N ARG A 244 16.29 -7.25 15.19
CA ARG A 244 17.00 -5.96 15.32
C ARG A 244 16.24 -4.91 16.15
N GLN A 245 15.01 -5.21 16.59
CA GLN A 245 14.09 -4.28 17.26
C GLN A 245 13.71 -3.06 16.40
N GLU A 246 13.81 -3.18 15.09
CA GLU A 246 13.40 -2.15 14.12
C GLU A 246 11.92 -2.29 13.72
N ALA A 247 11.31 -3.45 14.01
CA ALA A 247 9.89 -3.69 13.85
C ALA A 247 9.31 -4.35 15.11
N TYR A 248 8.03 -4.07 15.41
CA TYR A 248 7.30 -4.64 16.54
C TYR A 248 8.00 -4.48 17.90
N ALA A 249 8.75 -3.38 18.13
CA ALA A 249 9.60 -3.20 19.31
C ALA A 249 8.86 -3.36 20.66
N ASN A 250 7.57 -3.05 20.72
CA ASN A 250 6.74 -3.20 21.92
C ASN A 250 6.24 -4.64 22.15
N ARG A 251 6.26 -5.49 21.12
CA ARG A 251 5.71 -6.87 21.11
C ARG A 251 6.59 -7.84 20.28
N PRO A 252 7.93 -7.84 20.43
CA PRO A 252 8.79 -8.55 19.50
C PRO A 252 8.61 -10.06 19.55
N VAL A 253 8.46 -10.66 20.74
CA VAL A 253 8.25 -12.11 20.89
C VAL A 253 6.95 -12.56 20.22
N ASP A 254 5.84 -11.88 20.50
CA ASP A 254 4.54 -12.19 19.91
C ASP A 254 4.57 -12.10 18.38
N ALA A 255 5.09 -10.99 17.84
CA ALA A 255 5.22 -10.80 16.40
C ALA A 255 6.13 -11.87 15.79
N PHE A 256 7.25 -12.20 16.42
CA PHE A 256 8.17 -13.21 15.93
C PHE A 256 7.52 -14.59 15.83
N LEU A 257 6.75 -15.01 16.84
CA LEU A 257 6.00 -16.27 16.82
C LEU A 257 4.97 -16.32 15.69
N ILE A 258 4.24 -15.22 15.48
CA ILE A 258 3.27 -15.10 14.39
C ILE A 258 3.96 -15.28 13.04
N HIS A 259 5.06 -14.57 12.80
CA HIS A 259 5.77 -14.63 11.53
C HIS A 259 6.48 -15.96 11.30
N LEU A 260 6.99 -16.63 12.35
CA LEU A 260 7.48 -18.02 12.25
C LEU A 260 6.35 -18.98 11.83
N TYR A 261 5.16 -18.82 12.40
CA TYR A 261 4.00 -19.63 12.03
C TYR A 261 3.59 -19.41 10.57
N LEU A 262 3.60 -18.16 10.10
CA LEU A 262 3.35 -17.86 8.68
C LEU A 262 4.41 -18.50 7.78
N GLN A 263 5.69 -18.40 8.14
CA GLN A 263 6.79 -18.99 7.38
C GLN A 263 6.65 -20.51 7.28
N GLU A 264 6.37 -21.19 8.39
CA GLU A 264 6.22 -22.64 8.44
C GLU A 264 5.01 -23.13 7.62
N ASN A 265 3.92 -22.36 7.58
CA ASN A 265 2.66 -22.75 6.95
C ASN A 265 2.42 -22.09 5.58
N ILE A 266 3.44 -21.42 5.01
CA ILE A 266 3.26 -20.57 3.81
C ILE A 266 2.60 -21.32 2.66
N LEU A 267 3.05 -22.54 2.36
CA LEU A 267 2.51 -23.37 1.28
C LEU A 267 1.04 -23.75 1.47
N ALA A 268 0.56 -23.85 2.72
CA ALA A 268 -0.84 -24.14 3.02
C ALA A 268 -1.72 -22.88 2.97
N ILE A 269 -1.13 -21.69 3.09
CA ILE A 269 -1.83 -20.40 3.06
C ILE A 269 -1.98 -19.89 1.62
N LEU A 270 -0.98 -20.13 0.78
CA LEU A 270 -0.99 -19.65 -0.60
C LEU A 270 -2.15 -20.23 -1.42
N PRO A 271 -2.67 -19.48 -2.40
CA PRO A 271 -3.72 -19.97 -3.29
C PRO A 271 -3.32 -21.27 -4.00
N ASP A 272 -4.32 -22.09 -4.33
CA ASP A 272 -4.12 -23.29 -5.15
C ASP A 272 -3.48 -22.89 -6.49
N ALA A 273 -2.41 -23.58 -6.89
CA ALA A 273 -1.66 -23.30 -8.12
C ALA A 273 -2.53 -23.36 -9.39
N SER A 274 -3.66 -24.06 -9.38
CA SER A 274 -4.65 -24.09 -10.48
C SER A 274 -5.36 -22.76 -10.71
N LEU A 275 -5.32 -21.83 -9.74
CA LEU A 275 -5.85 -20.48 -9.89
C LEU A 275 -4.90 -19.55 -10.67
N ASP A 276 -3.66 -19.97 -10.87
CA ASP A 276 -2.64 -19.23 -11.60
C ASP A 276 -2.39 -19.83 -12.99
N ASP A 277 -2.06 -18.95 -13.95
CA ASP A 277 -1.79 -19.33 -15.35
C ASP A 277 -0.31 -19.14 -15.73
N GLY A 278 0.57 -19.02 -14.73
CA GLY A 278 2.01 -18.81 -14.91
C GLY A 278 2.39 -17.41 -15.39
N LYS A 279 1.44 -16.46 -15.41
CA LYS A 279 1.67 -15.05 -15.76
C LYS A 279 1.45 -14.14 -14.57
N PHE A 280 1.92 -12.91 -14.72
CA PHE A 280 1.78 -11.85 -13.73
C PHE A 280 0.96 -10.70 -14.30
N TYR A 281 0.24 -9.97 -13.45
CA TYR A 281 -0.65 -8.89 -13.85
C TYR A 281 -0.45 -7.70 -12.92
N LEU A 282 -0.73 -6.50 -13.40
CA LEU A 282 -0.58 -5.28 -12.61
C LEU A 282 -1.65 -5.24 -11.49
N LYS A 283 -1.20 -5.01 -10.26
CA LYS A 283 -2.02 -4.84 -9.06
C LYS A 283 -1.89 -3.41 -8.54
N HIS A 284 -3.03 -2.81 -8.21
CA HIS A 284 -3.08 -1.56 -7.45
C HIS A 284 -2.72 -1.85 -5.97
N ALA A 285 -1.83 -1.07 -5.38
CA ALA A 285 -1.36 -1.33 -4.02
C ALA A 285 -2.33 -0.85 -2.92
N ASP A 286 -3.12 0.18 -3.21
CA ASP A 286 -4.22 0.62 -2.33
C ASP A 286 -5.57 0.09 -2.82
N GLU A 287 -6.25 -0.73 -2.03
CA GLU A 287 -7.51 -1.36 -2.40
C GLU A 287 -8.68 -0.94 -1.47
N LYS A 288 -8.53 0.19 -0.75
CA LYS A 288 -9.49 0.67 0.26
C LYS A 288 -10.69 1.44 -0.33
N GLY A 289 -10.60 1.88 -1.57
CA GLY A 289 -11.70 2.45 -2.36
C GLY A 289 -11.64 3.96 -2.57
N ASP A 290 -10.93 4.71 -1.72
CA ASP A 290 -10.79 6.17 -1.80
C ASP A 290 -9.93 6.64 -2.99
N GLN A 291 -9.13 5.74 -3.56
CA GLN A 291 -8.42 5.94 -4.82
C GLN A 291 -9.33 5.89 -6.06
N ILE A 292 -10.60 5.48 -5.92
CA ILE A 292 -11.56 5.45 -7.02
C ILE A 292 -12.28 6.79 -7.09
N LEU A 293 -12.19 7.47 -8.23
CA LEU A 293 -12.95 8.68 -8.51
C LEU A 293 -14.23 8.35 -9.26
N VAL A 294 -15.33 8.95 -8.83
CA VAL A 294 -16.64 8.80 -9.45
C VAL A 294 -17.29 10.13 -9.77
N ASP A 295 -18.13 10.16 -10.80
CA ASP A 295 -19.04 11.29 -11.07
C ASP A 295 -20.34 11.22 -10.25
N ASP A 296 -21.23 12.20 -10.43
CA ASP A 296 -22.51 12.28 -9.73
C ASP A 296 -23.47 11.10 -10.05
N GLN A 297 -23.16 10.30 -11.07
CA GLN A 297 -23.88 9.08 -11.43
C GLN A 297 -23.15 7.81 -10.98
N PHE A 298 -22.08 7.90 -10.19
CA PHE A 298 -21.25 6.77 -9.76
C PHE A 298 -20.62 6.00 -10.93
N ARG A 299 -20.32 6.68 -12.05
CA ARG A 299 -19.41 6.14 -13.08
C ARG A 299 -17.98 6.39 -12.63
N ILE A 300 -17.12 5.36 -12.74
CA ILE A 300 -15.69 5.50 -12.46
C ILE A 300 -15.09 6.42 -13.52
N THR A 301 -14.56 7.55 -13.07
CA THR A 301 -13.90 8.55 -13.91
C THR A 301 -12.39 8.49 -13.82
N GLY A 302 -11.85 7.87 -12.77
CA GLY A 302 -10.41 7.71 -12.58
C GLY A 302 -10.07 6.72 -11.48
N ILE A 303 -8.94 6.04 -11.64
CA ILE A 303 -8.23 5.31 -10.58
C ILE A 303 -6.92 6.06 -10.39
N ILE A 304 -6.74 6.66 -9.23
CA ILE A 304 -5.56 7.46 -8.89
C ILE A 304 -4.69 6.69 -7.90
N ASP A 305 -3.55 7.30 -7.52
CA ASP A 305 -2.64 6.78 -6.52
C ASP A 305 -1.99 5.41 -6.83
N TRP A 306 -1.41 5.31 -8.03
CA TRP A 306 -0.64 4.15 -8.49
C TRP A 306 0.77 4.04 -7.85
N GLU A 307 1.02 4.76 -6.77
CA GLU A 307 2.23 4.60 -5.98
C GLU A 307 2.26 3.17 -5.40
N TRP A 308 3.46 2.56 -5.34
CA TRP A 308 3.66 1.17 -4.89
C TRP A 308 2.98 0.07 -5.73
N ALA A 309 2.35 0.41 -6.87
CA ALA A 309 1.81 -0.58 -7.80
C ALA A 309 2.90 -1.58 -8.23
N HIS A 310 2.49 -2.83 -8.38
CA HIS A 310 3.40 -3.94 -8.67
C HIS A 310 2.66 -5.03 -9.42
N THR A 311 3.40 -5.91 -10.07
CA THR A 311 2.85 -7.10 -10.71
C THR A 311 2.81 -8.26 -9.72
N GLY A 312 1.79 -9.10 -9.82
CA GLY A 312 1.66 -10.32 -9.04
C GLY A 312 1.01 -11.43 -9.86
N PRO A 313 1.03 -12.68 -9.40
CA PRO A 313 0.32 -13.75 -10.11
C PRO A 313 -1.19 -13.55 -10.01
N LYS A 314 -1.91 -14.17 -10.95
CA LYS A 314 -3.34 -13.99 -11.18
C LYS A 314 -4.17 -14.11 -9.89
N SER A 315 -3.90 -15.12 -9.08
CA SER A 315 -4.58 -15.40 -7.81
C SER A 315 -4.42 -14.28 -6.77
N ALA A 316 -3.32 -13.54 -6.80
CA ALA A 316 -3.06 -12.42 -5.90
C ALA A 316 -3.59 -11.07 -6.43
N VAL A 317 -3.54 -10.88 -7.75
CA VAL A 317 -3.96 -9.63 -8.39
C VAL A 317 -5.48 -9.51 -8.41
N PHE A 318 -6.17 -10.60 -8.77
CA PHE A 318 -7.62 -10.59 -8.99
C PHE A 318 -8.42 -11.16 -7.81
N ASN A 319 -7.83 -11.17 -6.62
CA ASN A 319 -8.56 -11.43 -5.38
C ASN A 319 -9.54 -10.28 -5.07
N SER A 320 -10.48 -10.48 -4.14
CA SER A 320 -11.41 -9.45 -3.72
C SER A 320 -10.66 -8.20 -3.22
N PRO A 321 -10.93 -6.99 -3.71
CA PRO A 321 -10.30 -5.78 -3.18
C PRO A 321 -10.81 -5.48 -1.76
N ILE A 322 -9.96 -4.86 -0.93
CA ILE A 322 -10.21 -4.64 0.50
C ILE A 322 -11.53 -3.91 0.76
N VAL A 323 -11.90 -2.95 -0.10
CA VAL A 323 -13.16 -2.19 -0.01
C VAL A 323 -14.42 -3.06 -0.04
N LEU A 324 -14.37 -4.25 -0.63
CA LEU A 324 -15.52 -5.17 -0.73
C LEU A 324 -15.60 -6.17 0.42
N LEU A 325 -14.59 -6.22 1.29
CA LEU A 325 -14.57 -7.16 2.41
C LEU A 325 -15.64 -6.78 3.44
N PRO A 326 -16.24 -7.75 4.15
CA PRO A 326 -17.02 -7.50 5.34
C PRO A 326 -16.07 -7.07 6.47
N LEU A 327 -15.64 -5.80 6.45
CA LEU A 327 -14.48 -5.35 7.23
C LEU A 327 -14.64 -5.62 8.73
N ALA A 328 -15.81 -5.37 9.32
CA ALA A 328 -16.03 -5.61 10.75
C ALA A 328 -15.79 -7.09 11.11
N GLU A 329 -16.48 -7.99 10.41
CA GLU A 329 -16.34 -9.44 10.60
C GLU A 329 -14.92 -9.91 10.24
N PHE A 330 -14.29 -9.30 9.23
CA PHE A 330 -12.93 -9.62 8.86
C PHE A 330 -11.95 -9.25 9.99
N TYR A 331 -12.03 -8.05 10.56
CA TYR A 331 -11.19 -7.64 11.69
C TYR A 331 -11.43 -8.48 12.94
N GLU A 332 -12.65 -9.00 13.14
CA GLU A 332 -12.99 -9.96 14.20
C GLU A 332 -12.53 -11.41 13.90
N GLY A 333 -11.85 -11.62 12.77
CA GLY A 333 -11.28 -12.92 12.41
C GLY A 333 -12.25 -13.89 11.73
N GLY A 334 -13.38 -13.39 11.20
CA GLY A 334 -14.36 -14.15 10.42
C GLY A 334 -13.89 -14.48 9.00
N ASN A 335 -14.11 -15.71 8.54
CA ASN A 335 -13.59 -16.16 7.23
C ASN A 335 -14.64 -16.18 6.11
N CYS A 336 -15.90 -15.92 6.42
CA CYS A 336 -16.98 -15.87 5.44
C CYS A 336 -16.78 -14.73 4.42
N LEU A 337 -17.28 -14.93 3.20
CA LEU A 337 -17.36 -13.87 2.19
C LEU A 337 -18.55 -12.94 2.47
N GLY A 338 -18.34 -11.65 2.25
CA GLY A 338 -19.39 -10.64 2.27
C GLY A 338 -20.29 -10.68 1.04
N GLY A 339 -21.45 -10.03 1.12
CA GLY A 339 -22.38 -9.94 0.00
C GLY A 339 -21.82 -9.19 -1.22
N GLU A 340 -20.99 -8.18 -0.99
CA GLU A 340 -20.34 -7.40 -2.05
C GLU A 340 -19.25 -8.22 -2.76
N GLU A 341 -18.49 -9.06 -2.05
CA GLU A 341 -17.52 -9.99 -2.65
C GLU A 341 -18.22 -11.04 -3.53
N LEU A 342 -19.33 -11.61 -3.05
CA LEU A 342 -20.11 -12.58 -3.81
C LEU A 342 -20.73 -11.94 -5.06
N ALA A 343 -21.20 -10.71 -4.97
CA ALA A 343 -21.72 -9.96 -6.11
C ALA A 343 -20.62 -9.67 -7.13
N PHE A 344 -19.41 -9.29 -6.68
CA PHE A 344 -18.25 -9.07 -7.55
C PHE A 344 -17.82 -10.35 -8.27
N SER A 345 -17.71 -11.46 -7.54
CA SER A 345 -17.42 -12.78 -8.10
C SER A 345 -18.44 -13.17 -9.17
N HIS A 346 -19.74 -12.98 -8.89
CA HIS A 346 -20.79 -13.26 -9.86
C HIS A 346 -20.71 -12.36 -11.11
N LEU A 347 -20.41 -11.07 -10.94
CA LEU A 347 -20.25 -10.15 -12.07
C LEU A 347 -19.11 -10.58 -12.98
N LEU A 348 -17.96 -10.98 -12.42
CA LEU A 348 -16.82 -11.53 -13.19
C LEU A 348 -17.24 -12.78 -13.97
N GLU A 349 -17.97 -13.71 -13.35
CA GLU A 349 -18.53 -14.89 -14.03
C GLU A 349 -19.44 -14.50 -15.20
N THR A 350 -20.38 -13.57 -14.99
CA THR A 350 -21.32 -13.14 -16.04
C THR A 350 -20.62 -12.41 -17.19
N LYS A 351 -19.49 -11.77 -16.92
CA LYS A 351 -18.62 -11.14 -17.93
C LYS A 351 -17.73 -12.16 -18.66
N GLY A 352 -17.83 -13.45 -18.34
CA GLY A 352 -17.12 -14.53 -19.04
C GLY A 352 -15.79 -14.93 -18.39
N HIS A 353 -15.55 -14.51 -17.15
CA HIS A 353 -14.31 -14.76 -16.40
C HIS A 353 -14.59 -15.53 -15.10
N PRO A 354 -15.09 -16.79 -15.19
CA PRO A 354 -15.38 -17.60 -14.01
C PRO A 354 -14.13 -17.97 -13.21
N ASP A 355 -12.97 -18.00 -13.86
CA ASP A 355 -11.66 -18.14 -13.23
C ASP A 355 -11.38 -16.99 -12.24
N LEU A 356 -11.68 -15.75 -12.62
CA LEU A 356 -11.54 -14.60 -11.72
C LEU A 356 -12.58 -14.65 -10.58
N GLY A 357 -13.82 -15.06 -10.89
CA GLY A 357 -14.85 -15.28 -9.88
C GLY A 357 -14.45 -16.31 -8.82
N ASP A 358 -13.78 -17.39 -9.25
CA ASP A 358 -13.24 -18.44 -8.37
C ASP A 358 -12.10 -17.93 -7.48
N ILE A 359 -11.21 -17.08 -8.01
CA ILE A 359 -10.12 -16.45 -7.24
C ILE A 359 -10.71 -15.62 -6.09
N VAL A 360 -11.71 -14.78 -6.36
CA VAL A 360 -12.41 -13.98 -5.33
C VAL A 360 -12.98 -14.88 -4.22
N LYS A 361 -13.60 -16.01 -4.60
CA LYS A 361 -14.22 -16.93 -3.64
C LYS A 361 -13.21 -17.66 -2.74
N LYS A 362 -12.01 -17.93 -3.27
CA LYS A 362 -10.99 -18.77 -2.62
C LYS A 362 -9.86 -17.96 -1.98
N GLY A 363 -9.84 -16.64 -2.15
CA GLY A 363 -8.71 -15.79 -1.79
C GLY A 363 -8.64 -15.33 -0.33
N ARG A 364 -9.55 -15.76 0.56
CA ARG A 364 -9.60 -15.27 1.95
C ARG A 364 -8.30 -15.51 2.73
N LEU A 365 -7.68 -16.67 2.59
CA LEU A 365 -6.40 -16.98 3.27
C LEU A 365 -5.28 -16.04 2.83
N LEU A 366 -5.25 -15.66 1.54
CA LEU A 366 -4.28 -14.71 1.04
C LEU A 366 -4.50 -13.30 1.60
N HIS A 367 -5.76 -12.84 1.77
CA HIS A 367 -6.03 -11.58 2.48
C HIS A 367 -5.46 -11.62 3.89
N ARG A 368 -5.71 -12.71 4.62
CA ARG A 368 -5.22 -12.87 5.98
C ARG A 368 -3.69 -12.77 6.05
N LEU A 369 -2.98 -13.43 5.14
CA LEU A 369 -1.53 -13.36 5.02
C LEU A 369 -1.05 -11.93 4.73
N GLN A 370 -1.68 -11.24 3.77
CA GLN A 370 -1.34 -9.86 3.40
C GLN A 370 -1.46 -8.91 4.58
N PHE A 371 -2.54 -9.03 5.37
CA PHE A 371 -2.69 -8.24 6.58
C PHE A 371 -1.65 -8.62 7.63
N CYS A 372 -1.39 -9.92 7.86
CA CYS A 372 -0.39 -10.32 8.85
C CYS A 372 1.01 -9.79 8.54
N CYS A 373 1.39 -9.71 7.25
CA CYS A 373 2.70 -9.21 6.80
C CYS A 373 2.73 -7.70 6.46
N GLY A 374 1.61 -6.98 6.51
CA GLY A 374 1.51 -5.61 5.99
C GLY A 374 0.84 -4.59 6.91
N TYR A 375 0.34 -5.03 8.08
CA TYR A 375 -0.45 -4.19 8.98
C TYR A 375 0.46 -3.39 9.92
N ASP A 376 0.31 -2.07 9.88
CA ASP A 376 0.90 -1.16 10.86
C ASP A 376 0.12 -1.26 12.18
N LEU A 377 0.79 -1.05 13.33
CA LEU A 377 0.40 -1.60 14.63
C LEU A 377 -0.36 -0.68 15.61
N PRO A 378 -1.30 0.22 15.22
CA PRO A 378 -2.10 0.92 16.23
C PRO A 378 -2.97 -0.02 17.06
N ASP A 379 -3.56 -1.05 16.43
CA ASP A 379 -4.48 -1.99 17.08
C ASP A 379 -3.93 -3.43 17.10
N TRP A 380 -3.24 -3.75 18.19
CA TRP A 380 -2.72 -5.10 18.42
C TRP A 380 -3.83 -6.14 18.63
N ASN A 381 -5.00 -5.75 19.15
CA ASN A 381 -6.08 -6.73 19.36
C ASN A 381 -6.70 -7.13 18.03
N GLY A 382 -7.04 -6.16 17.18
CA GLY A 382 -7.48 -6.45 15.80
C GLY A 382 -6.44 -7.26 15.01
N TYR A 383 -5.14 -6.97 15.18
CA TYR A 383 -4.08 -7.78 14.56
C TYR A 383 -4.11 -9.25 15.01
N LYS A 384 -4.26 -9.51 16.32
CA LYS A 384 -4.42 -10.88 16.83
C LYS A 384 -5.64 -11.57 16.25
N ASP A 385 -6.77 -10.88 16.18
CA ASP A 385 -8.02 -11.48 15.68
C ASP A 385 -7.91 -11.82 14.18
N ILE A 386 -7.24 -10.97 13.40
CA ILE A 386 -6.88 -11.26 12.01
C ILE A 386 -6.03 -12.54 11.92
N PHE A 387 -4.95 -12.60 12.71
CA PHE A 387 -4.06 -13.75 12.71
C PHE A 387 -4.77 -15.04 13.17
N MET A 388 -5.58 -14.97 14.22
CA MET A 388 -6.34 -16.13 14.70
C MET A 388 -7.41 -16.56 13.69
N GLY A 389 -7.95 -15.63 12.90
CA GLY A 389 -8.78 -15.97 11.73
C GLY A 389 -8.05 -16.82 10.70
N LEU A 390 -6.77 -16.53 10.43
CA LEU A 390 -5.89 -17.35 9.58
C LEU A 390 -5.67 -18.75 10.19
N VAL A 391 -5.34 -18.81 11.48
CA VAL A 391 -5.09 -20.09 12.18
C VAL A 391 -6.33 -20.99 12.12
N ARG A 392 -7.53 -20.45 12.40
CA ARG A 392 -8.80 -21.19 12.32
C ARG A 392 -9.09 -21.68 10.91
N ALA A 393 -8.84 -20.86 9.89
CA ALA A 393 -9.02 -21.25 8.49
C ALA A 393 -8.10 -22.41 8.10
N LEU A 394 -6.84 -22.42 8.56
CA LEU A 394 -5.89 -23.51 8.28
C LEU A 394 -6.22 -24.81 9.01
N ARG A 395 -6.68 -24.73 10.27
CA ARG A 395 -6.97 -25.93 11.08
C ARG A 395 -8.28 -26.63 10.68
N ASN A 396 -9.09 -26.03 9.80
CA ASN A 396 -10.47 -26.46 9.49
C ASN A 396 -11.35 -26.60 10.74
N ASP A 397 -11.03 -25.85 11.81
CA ASP A 397 -11.69 -26.00 13.12
C ASP A 397 -13.15 -25.50 13.12
N GLY A 398 -13.61 -24.88 12.03
CA GLY A 398 -14.86 -24.11 12.02
C GLY A 398 -14.88 -23.03 13.10
N ASP A 399 -16.03 -22.39 13.32
CA ASP A 399 -16.19 -21.42 14.42
C ASP A 399 -16.41 -22.11 15.79
N SER A 400 -16.37 -23.45 15.86
CA SER A 400 -16.80 -24.23 17.02
C SER A 400 -15.67 -24.65 17.98
N ASN A 401 -14.40 -24.52 17.59
CA ASN A 401 -13.26 -24.77 18.47
C ASN A 401 -12.39 -23.51 18.54
N ILE A 402 -12.80 -22.56 19.40
CA ILE A 402 -12.13 -21.26 19.52
C ILE A 402 -10.84 -21.47 20.33
N LEU A 403 -9.76 -21.85 19.65
CA LEU A 403 -8.41 -21.67 20.18
C LEU A 403 -8.21 -20.17 20.40
N ASP A 404 -8.06 -19.76 21.66
CA ASP A 404 -7.72 -18.39 21.99
C ASP A 404 -6.22 -18.12 21.72
N TYR A 405 -5.88 -16.84 21.57
CA TYR A 405 -4.53 -16.42 21.23
C TYR A 405 -3.49 -16.81 22.28
N GLU A 406 -3.81 -16.78 23.58
CA GLU A 406 -2.84 -17.10 24.64
C GLU A 406 -2.53 -18.60 24.66
N THR A 407 -3.55 -19.44 24.43
CA THR A 407 -3.35 -20.88 24.24
C THR A 407 -2.48 -21.15 23.00
N TRP A 408 -2.79 -20.53 21.86
CA TRP A 408 -1.96 -20.64 20.65
C TRP A 408 -0.52 -20.18 20.89
N LYS A 409 -0.33 -19.07 21.60
CA LYS A 409 0.98 -18.51 21.91
C LYS A 409 1.79 -19.45 22.80
N ALA A 410 1.17 -20.07 23.80
CA ALA A 410 1.83 -21.06 24.65
C ALA A 410 2.30 -22.29 23.84
N GLU A 411 1.46 -22.78 22.92
CA GLU A 411 1.82 -23.84 21.97
C GLU A 411 2.99 -23.41 21.06
N ALA A 412 2.94 -22.20 20.50
CA ALA A 412 3.96 -21.67 19.61
C ALA A 412 5.31 -21.49 20.34
N MET A 413 5.29 -21.02 21.58
CA MET A 413 6.50 -20.89 22.42
C MET A 413 7.20 -22.23 22.63
N GLU A 414 6.46 -23.31 22.88
CA GLU A 414 7.04 -24.65 23.01
C GLU A 414 7.50 -25.19 21.65
N ARG A 415 6.70 -24.99 20.58
CA ARG A 415 7.02 -25.43 19.21
C ARG A 415 8.35 -24.84 18.72
N TYR A 416 8.56 -23.54 18.95
CA TYR A 416 9.73 -22.81 18.47
C TYR A 416 10.83 -22.63 19.51
N ARG A 417 10.76 -23.33 20.65
CA ARG A 417 11.70 -23.17 21.78
C ARG A 417 13.17 -23.39 21.43
N SER A 418 13.47 -24.09 20.33
CA SER A 418 14.83 -24.34 19.86
C SER A 418 15.40 -23.20 19.01
N ASP A 419 14.57 -22.31 18.48
CA ASP A 419 14.99 -21.16 17.68
C ASP A 419 15.83 -20.21 18.54
N HIS A 420 17.05 -19.93 18.08
CA HIS A 420 18.02 -19.12 18.80
C HIS A 420 17.67 -17.63 18.80
N ARG A 421 17.00 -17.15 17.74
CA ARG A 421 16.53 -15.77 17.61
C ARG A 421 15.40 -15.52 18.61
N LEU A 422 14.46 -16.46 18.74
CA LEU A 422 13.40 -16.40 19.75
C LEU A 422 13.98 -16.36 21.18
N LYS A 423 14.95 -17.22 21.50
CA LYS A 423 15.65 -17.17 22.80
C LYS A 423 16.29 -15.82 23.08
N GLY A 424 16.93 -15.23 22.07
CA GLY A 424 17.51 -13.89 22.14
C GLY A 424 16.45 -12.83 22.49
N LEU A 425 15.32 -12.84 21.79
CA LEU A 425 14.20 -11.92 22.06
C LEU A 425 13.63 -12.07 23.48
N CYS A 426 13.42 -13.30 23.95
CA CYS A 426 12.94 -13.53 25.31
C CYS A 426 13.92 -13.03 26.37
N SER A 427 15.23 -13.15 26.14
CA SER A 427 16.25 -12.67 27.07
C SER A 427 16.33 -11.15 27.20
N LEU A 428 15.84 -10.42 26.20
CA LEU A 428 15.79 -8.95 26.21
C LEU A 428 14.55 -8.39 26.94
N GLN A 429 13.56 -9.25 27.22
CA GLN A 429 12.33 -8.88 27.92
C GLN A 429 12.33 -9.24 29.41
N MET A 430 13.33 -10.02 29.87
CA MET A 430 13.59 -10.30 31.29
C MET A 430 14.51 -9.24 31.87
#